data_AF-A0A660Y108-F1
#
_entry.id   AF-A0A660Y108-F1
#
_cell.length_a   1.000
_cell.length_b   1.000
_cell.length_c   1.000
_cell.angle_alpha   90.00
_cell.angle_beta   90.00
_cell.angle_gamma   90.00
#
_symmetry.space_group_name_H-M   'P 1'
#
loop_
_entity.id
_entity.type
_entity.pdbx_description
1 polymer ?
#
loop_
_entity_poly.entity_id
_entity_poly.type
_entity_poly.pdbx_seq_one_letter_code
_entity_poly.pdbx_strand_id
1 'polypeptide(L)'
;MSKVYFDVRDVAKALRLGFSGKKMALGFVGVVVGYIGYAILTYLALLAGGYPFGELWAKYRFYPCVAGTSLPWYSWVIYGIGVAFCVLMLLTTAAGIIKIAYQQLKGDEFYSLGDAKKFLRKNWKAAVVSPWIILAVFAFLIVVGIIIGLLGRIPYVGELGFSLGLPVVFGGSLFAVFTAVVFGFSLMLSPAVVGTAEEDTLETIVQSFSTVWNQPWRLVLYEVLLGIYVVLTTALLGAFTIAALWLVHWICGLLMGDSMVKLTSV
;
A
#
# COMPACT_ATOMS: atom_id res chain seq x y z
N MET A 1 -1.15 25.54 -17.50
CA MET A 1 -1.00 24.07 -17.51
C MET A 1 0.48 23.72 -17.57
N SER A 2 0.96 22.86 -16.66
CA SER A 2 2.34 22.36 -16.76
C SER A 2 2.44 21.36 -17.92
N LYS A 3 3.46 21.45 -18.78
CA LYS A 3 3.62 20.53 -19.92
C LYS A 3 3.90 19.10 -19.41
N VAL A 4 3.11 18.13 -19.87
CA VAL A 4 3.26 16.69 -19.61
C VAL A 4 3.72 16.04 -20.91
N TYR A 5 4.78 15.23 -20.86
CA TYR A 5 5.41 14.62 -22.02
C TYR A 5 4.95 13.18 -22.28
N PHE A 6 4.29 12.56 -21.30
CA PHE A 6 3.85 11.17 -21.27
C PHE A 6 4.98 10.16 -21.49
N ASP A 7 6.17 10.48 -20.99
CA ASP A 7 7.35 9.64 -21.04
C ASP A 7 8.15 9.66 -19.73
N VAL A 8 9.36 9.08 -19.75
CA VAL A 8 10.26 8.95 -18.60
C VAL A 8 10.57 10.30 -17.93
N ARG A 9 10.54 11.42 -18.66
CA ARG A 9 10.81 12.76 -18.12
C ARG A 9 9.79 13.16 -17.07
N ASP A 10 8.56 12.69 -17.19
CA ASP A 10 7.52 12.98 -16.22
C ASP A 10 7.71 12.22 -14.90
N VAL A 11 8.45 11.09 -14.90
CA VAL A 11 8.79 10.36 -13.67
C VAL A 11 9.68 11.22 -12.77
N ALA A 12 10.71 11.87 -13.33
CA ALA A 12 11.54 12.80 -12.56
C ALA A 12 10.75 14.03 -12.09
N LYS A 13 9.80 14.52 -12.93
CA LYS A 13 8.92 15.63 -12.57
C LYS A 13 7.95 15.27 -11.44
N ALA A 14 7.53 14.01 -11.33
CA ALA A 14 6.67 13.51 -10.26
C ALA A 14 7.30 13.72 -8.87
N LEU A 15 8.63 13.58 -8.76
CA LEU A 15 9.37 13.86 -7.52
C LEU A 15 9.16 15.30 -7.03
N ARG A 16 9.40 16.27 -7.93
CA ARG A 16 9.21 17.69 -7.64
C ARG A 16 7.74 18.01 -7.38
N LEU A 17 6.83 17.37 -8.10
CA LEU A 17 5.39 17.54 -7.91
C LEU A 17 4.93 17.03 -6.53
N GLY A 18 5.54 15.95 -6.03
CA GLY A 18 5.29 15.39 -4.70
C GLY A 18 5.73 16.30 -3.56
N PHE A 19 6.77 17.12 -3.79
CA PHE A 19 7.33 18.06 -2.80
C PHE A 19 6.46 19.31 -2.63
N SER A 20 5.24 19.12 -2.13
CA SER A 20 4.27 20.16 -1.81
C SER A 20 3.78 19.97 -0.39
N GLY A 21 3.80 21.04 0.42
CA GLY A 21 3.37 20.99 1.82
C GLY A 21 1.96 20.42 2.01
N LYS A 22 1.03 20.69 1.08
CA LYS A 22 -0.33 20.12 1.10
C LYS A 22 -0.30 18.59 0.96
N LYS A 23 0.48 18.06 0.01
CA LYS A 23 0.56 16.60 -0.26
C LYS A 23 1.30 15.89 0.86
N MET A 24 2.40 16.48 1.33
CA MET A 24 3.18 15.97 2.45
C MET A 24 2.36 15.94 3.74
N ALA A 25 1.58 17.00 4.03
CA ALA A 25 0.71 17.04 5.21
C ALA A 25 -0.38 15.95 5.15
N LEU A 26 -1.02 15.75 4.00
CA LEU A 26 -2.02 14.69 3.84
C LEU A 26 -1.40 13.29 4.00
N GLY A 27 -0.23 13.07 3.40
CA GLY A 27 0.52 11.82 3.55
C GLY A 27 0.96 11.57 4.98
N PHE A 28 1.47 12.58 5.67
CA PHE A 28 1.86 12.50 7.08
C PHE A 28 0.68 12.09 7.96
N VAL A 29 -0.49 12.72 7.80
CA VAL A 29 -1.70 12.33 8.54
C VAL A 29 -2.09 10.88 8.23
N GLY A 30 -2.02 10.46 6.97
CA GLY A 30 -2.29 9.07 6.57
C GLY A 30 -1.38 8.05 7.25
N VAL A 31 -0.07 8.31 7.23
CA VAL A 31 0.95 7.46 7.86
C VAL A 31 0.75 7.42 9.38
N VAL A 32 0.55 8.57 10.03
CA VAL A 32 0.36 8.62 11.49
C VAL A 32 -0.90 7.88 11.92
N VAL A 33 -2.04 8.12 11.25
CA VAL A 33 -3.29 7.44 11.59
C VAL A 33 -3.18 5.93 11.33
N GLY A 34 -2.62 5.54 10.19
CA GLY A 34 -2.38 4.13 9.85
C GLY A 34 -1.47 3.44 10.87
N TYR A 35 -0.38 4.10 11.26
CA TYR A 35 0.57 3.60 12.25
C TYR A 35 -0.05 3.49 13.66
N ILE A 36 -0.81 4.49 14.12
CA ILE A 36 -1.47 4.42 15.44
C ILE A 36 -2.44 3.25 15.48
N GLY A 37 -3.27 3.08 14.43
CA GLY A 37 -4.20 1.96 14.35
C GLY A 37 -3.49 0.61 14.31
N TYR A 38 -2.44 0.50 13.49
CA TYR A 38 -1.56 -0.68 13.46
C TYR A 38 -0.96 -0.99 14.83
N ALA A 39 -0.40 0.01 15.51
CA ALA A 39 0.29 -0.17 16.78
C ALA A 39 -0.68 -0.65 17.87
N ILE A 40 -1.86 -0.02 17.97
CA ILE A 40 -2.90 -0.41 18.93
C ILE A 40 -3.34 -1.86 18.67
N LEU A 41 -3.66 -2.20 17.41
CA LEU A 41 -4.14 -3.54 17.07
C LEU A 41 -3.04 -4.61 17.23
N THR A 42 -1.78 -4.26 16.99
CA THR A 42 -0.65 -5.17 17.20
C THR A 42 -0.44 -5.44 18.70
N TYR A 43 -0.53 -4.41 19.55
CA TYR A 43 -0.51 -4.60 21.00
C TYR A 43 -1.68 -5.45 21.48
N LEU A 44 -2.89 -5.24 20.97
CA LEU A 44 -4.05 -6.06 21.29
C LEU A 44 -3.87 -7.52 20.85
N ALA A 45 -3.27 -7.76 19.68
CA ALA A 45 -2.95 -9.11 19.21
C ALA A 45 -1.96 -9.83 20.13
N LEU A 46 -0.92 -9.13 20.59
CA LEU A 46 0.09 -9.66 21.51
C LEU A 46 -0.50 -9.93 22.91
N LEU A 47 -1.32 -9.02 23.42
CA LEU A 47 -2.02 -9.22 24.70
C LEU A 47 -3.00 -10.40 24.65
N ALA A 48 -3.75 -10.53 23.54
CA ALA A 48 -4.61 -11.70 23.31
C ALA A 48 -3.82 -12.99 23.25
N GLY A 49 -2.56 -12.94 22.79
CA GLY A 49 -1.65 -14.09 22.76
C GLY A 49 -1.12 -14.51 24.13
N GLY A 50 -1.49 -13.82 25.21
CA GLY A 50 -1.09 -14.15 26.59
C GLY A 50 0.21 -13.50 27.07
N TYR A 51 0.79 -12.58 26.30
CA TYR A 51 2.03 -11.90 26.69
C TYR A 51 1.72 -10.71 27.63
N PRO A 52 2.42 -10.57 28.77
CA PRO A 52 2.16 -9.48 29.72
C PRO A 52 2.61 -8.13 29.14
N PHE A 53 1.79 -7.09 29.36
CA PHE A 53 2.05 -5.75 28.82
C PHE A 53 3.42 -5.18 29.22
N GLY A 54 3.88 -5.42 30.45
CA GLY A 54 5.16 -4.91 30.94
C GLY A 54 6.35 -5.40 30.09
N GLU A 55 6.36 -6.69 29.74
CA GLU A 55 7.41 -7.28 28.90
C GLU A 55 7.29 -6.79 27.45
N LEU A 56 6.06 -6.69 26.93
CA LEU A 56 5.81 -6.17 25.58
C LEU A 56 6.28 -4.72 25.44
N TRP A 57 5.96 -3.86 26.41
CA TRP A 57 6.36 -2.46 26.40
C TRP A 57 7.87 -2.30 26.55
N ALA A 58 8.49 -3.09 27.42
CA ALA A 58 9.94 -3.11 27.58
C ALA A 58 10.67 -3.49 26.28
N LYS A 59 10.12 -4.47 25.54
CA LYS A 59 10.70 -4.98 24.30
C LYS A 59 10.43 -4.09 23.08
N TYR A 60 9.17 -3.72 22.85
CA TYR A 60 8.74 -3.15 21.58
C TYR A 60 8.52 -1.63 21.60
N ARG A 61 8.18 -1.03 22.76
CA ARG A 61 7.89 0.41 22.90
C ARG A 61 6.98 0.94 21.78
N PHE A 62 7.45 1.87 20.97
CA PHE A 62 6.67 2.45 19.86
C PHE A 62 6.69 1.58 18.59
N TYR A 63 7.42 0.48 18.53
CA TYR A 63 7.49 -0.37 17.34
C TYR A 63 7.03 -1.80 17.65
N PRO A 64 5.73 -1.99 17.98
CA PRO A 64 5.18 -3.32 18.20
C PRO A 64 5.33 -4.17 16.94
N CYS A 65 5.79 -5.40 17.13
CA CYS A 65 5.99 -6.36 16.06
C CYS A 65 5.67 -7.77 16.56
N VAL A 66 5.03 -8.58 15.71
CA VAL A 66 4.74 -9.99 15.99
C VAL A 66 5.89 -10.93 15.57
N ALA A 67 6.96 -10.40 14.98
CA ALA A 67 8.09 -11.22 14.54
C ALA A 67 8.76 -11.91 15.73
N GLY A 68 8.91 -13.23 15.61
CA GLY A 68 9.56 -14.06 16.63
C GLY A 68 8.68 -14.39 17.84
N THR A 69 7.38 -14.11 17.82
CA THR A 69 6.43 -14.57 18.86
C THR A 69 5.51 -15.66 18.32
N SER A 70 5.29 -16.71 19.12
CA SER A 70 4.26 -17.70 18.83
C SER A 70 2.90 -17.12 19.19
N LEU A 71 2.00 -17.04 18.22
CA LEU A 71 0.68 -16.47 18.40
C LEU A 71 -0.41 -17.49 18.04
N PRO A 72 -1.49 -17.57 18.84
CA PRO A 72 -2.66 -18.34 18.46
C PRO A 72 -3.36 -17.71 17.23
N TRP A 73 -4.18 -18.50 16.55
CA TRP A 73 -4.83 -18.09 15.29
C TRP A 73 -5.65 -16.79 15.43
N TYR A 74 -6.32 -16.57 16.56
CA TYR A 74 -7.14 -15.38 16.78
C TYR A 74 -6.28 -14.11 16.94
N SER A 75 -5.09 -14.21 17.55
CA SER A 75 -4.13 -13.10 17.62
C SER A 75 -3.59 -12.76 16.23
N TRP A 76 -3.35 -13.76 15.38
CA TRP A 76 -3.01 -13.53 13.98
C TRP A 76 -4.10 -12.78 13.21
N VAL A 77 -5.37 -13.07 13.49
CA VAL A 77 -6.50 -12.33 12.89
C VAL A 77 -6.49 -10.86 13.33
N ILE A 78 -6.33 -10.58 14.63
CA ILE A 78 -6.27 -9.19 15.15
C ILE A 78 -5.09 -8.43 14.53
N TYR A 79 -3.92 -9.07 14.47
CA TYR A 79 -2.74 -8.49 13.81
C TYR A 79 -3.00 -8.20 12.32
N GLY A 80 -3.61 -9.16 11.61
CA GLY A 80 -3.99 -9.01 10.21
C GLY A 80 -4.93 -7.84 9.98
N ILE A 81 -5.90 -7.60 10.88
CA ILE A 81 -6.77 -6.41 10.85
C ILE A 81 -5.96 -5.13 11.03
N GLY A 82 -4.96 -5.12 11.91
CA GLY A 82 -4.04 -3.98 12.09
C GLY A 82 -3.22 -3.65 10.84
N VAL A 83 -2.66 -4.69 10.20
CA VAL A 83 -1.94 -4.54 8.92
C VAL A 83 -2.88 -4.04 7.83
N ALA A 84 -4.06 -4.66 7.71
CA ALA A 84 -5.07 -4.26 6.73
C ALA A 84 -5.44 -2.78 6.93
N PHE A 85 -5.80 -2.36 8.15
CA PHE A 85 -6.13 -0.98 8.47
C PHE A 85 -5.04 0.01 8.04
N CYS A 86 -3.77 -0.30 8.31
CA CYS A 86 -2.64 0.51 7.87
C CYS A 86 -2.62 0.64 6.34
N VAL A 87 -2.76 -0.48 5.62
CA VAL A 87 -2.84 -0.48 4.15
C VAL A 87 -4.03 0.34 3.64
N LEU A 88 -5.22 0.23 4.27
CA LEU A 88 -6.39 1.05 3.87
C LEU A 88 -6.10 2.55 4.02
N MET A 89 -5.47 2.95 5.13
CA MET A 89 -5.11 4.35 5.36
C MET A 89 -4.08 4.87 4.35
N LEU A 90 -3.10 4.03 3.96
CA LEU A 90 -2.12 4.38 2.95
C LEU A 90 -2.75 4.50 1.55
N LEU A 91 -3.61 3.56 1.14
CA LEU A 91 -4.29 3.60 -0.16
C LEU A 91 -5.23 4.80 -0.29
N THR A 92 -6.03 5.07 0.74
CA THR A 92 -6.93 6.24 0.74
C THR A 92 -6.15 7.54 0.65
N THR A 93 -5.11 7.71 1.47
CA THR A 93 -4.31 8.95 1.42
C THR A 93 -3.53 9.09 0.12
N ALA A 94 -3.05 8.00 -0.48
CA ALA A 94 -2.44 8.00 -1.81
C ALA A 94 -3.42 8.53 -2.87
N ALA A 95 -4.67 8.07 -2.89
CA ALA A 95 -5.68 8.58 -3.82
C ALA A 95 -5.92 10.09 -3.68
N GLY A 96 -5.87 10.60 -2.44
CA GLY A 96 -6.02 12.03 -2.15
C GLY A 96 -4.81 12.85 -2.61
N ILE A 97 -3.59 12.35 -2.40
CA ILE A 97 -2.36 12.97 -2.89
C ILE A 97 -2.36 13.03 -4.42
N ILE A 98 -2.76 11.94 -5.08
CA ILE A 98 -2.86 11.86 -6.53
C ILE A 98 -3.92 12.83 -7.02
N LYS A 99 -5.07 12.96 -6.34
CA LYS A 99 -6.09 13.94 -6.70
C LYS A 99 -5.57 15.37 -6.67
N ILE A 100 -4.86 15.76 -5.60
CA ILE A 100 -4.24 17.09 -5.49
C ILE A 100 -3.22 17.29 -6.62
N ALA A 101 -2.38 16.29 -6.87
CA ALA A 101 -1.38 16.36 -7.94
C ALA A 101 -2.01 16.48 -9.33
N TYR A 102 -3.08 15.75 -9.60
CA TYR A 102 -3.81 15.77 -10.85
C TYR A 102 -4.48 17.12 -11.11
N GLN A 103 -5.12 17.72 -10.09
CA GLN A 103 -5.71 19.06 -10.21
C GLN A 103 -4.64 20.14 -10.46
N GLN A 104 -3.49 20.03 -9.79
CA GLN A 104 -2.35 20.91 -10.05
C GLN A 104 -1.84 20.77 -11.51
N LEU A 105 -1.79 19.55 -12.05
CA LEU A 105 -1.41 19.33 -13.46
C LEU A 105 -2.43 19.95 -14.43
N LYS A 106 -3.72 19.93 -14.08
CA LYS A 106 -4.79 20.63 -14.82
C LYS A 106 -4.72 22.16 -14.74
N GLY A 107 -3.93 22.70 -13.81
CA GLY A 107 -3.76 24.14 -13.61
C GLY A 107 -4.55 24.72 -12.44
N ASP A 108 -5.24 23.87 -11.66
CA ASP A 108 -5.84 24.27 -10.39
C ASP A 108 -4.83 24.10 -9.25
N GLU A 109 -4.02 25.14 -9.02
CA GLU A 109 -3.03 25.16 -7.92
C GLU A 109 -3.67 25.40 -6.55
N PHE A 110 -4.91 25.90 -6.53
CA PHE A 110 -5.63 26.28 -5.32
C PHE A 110 -6.38 25.12 -4.67
N TYR A 111 -6.54 23.99 -5.36
CA TYR A 111 -7.13 22.78 -4.81
C TYR A 111 -6.64 22.52 -3.37
N SER A 112 -7.58 22.54 -2.43
CA SER A 112 -7.27 22.61 -1.01
C SER A 112 -7.21 21.22 -0.36
N LEU A 113 -6.65 21.16 0.85
CA LEU A 113 -6.72 19.96 1.70
C LEU A 113 -8.16 19.60 2.07
N GLY A 114 -9.05 20.59 2.20
CA GLY A 114 -10.46 20.38 2.48
C GLY A 114 -11.17 19.68 1.32
N ASP A 115 -10.89 20.12 0.09
CA ASP A 115 -11.44 19.52 -1.13
C ASP A 115 -10.96 18.09 -1.30
N ALA A 116 -9.68 17.83 -1.05
CA ALA A 116 -9.11 16.49 -1.06
C ALA A 116 -9.81 15.57 -0.05
N LYS A 117 -10.06 16.04 1.19
CA LYS A 117 -10.81 15.27 2.20
C LYS A 117 -12.25 14.99 1.76
N LYS A 118 -12.92 15.96 1.14
CA LYS A 118 -14.29 15.79 0.60
C LYS A 118 -14.31 14.74 -0.52
N PHE A 119 -13.33 14.79 -1.42
CA PHE A 119 -13.12 13.77 -2.46
C PHE A 119 -12.90 12.39 -1.85
N LEU A 120 -12.01 12.26 -0.86
CA LEU A 120 -11.75 10.99 -0.19
C LEU A 120 -13.00 10.42 0.47
N ARG A 121 -13.78 11.24 1.18
CA ARG A 121 -15.02 10.78 1.82
C ARG A 121 -16.02 10.18 0.81
N LYS A 122 -16.01 10.66 -0.44
CA LYS A 122 -16.86 10.15 -1.52
C LYS A 122 -16.29 8.88 -2.16
N ASN A 123 -14.98 8.85 -2.44
CA ASN A 123 -14.36 7.86 -3.34
C ASN A 123 -13.40 6.86 -2.66
N TRP A 124 -13.24 6.91 -1.33
CA TRP A 124 -12.31 6.03 -0.61
C TRP A 124 -12.57 4.54 -0.86
N LYS A 125 -13.84 4.14 -1.04
CA LYS A 125 -14.21 2.75 -1.29
C LYS A 125 -13.56 2.23 -2.57
N ALA A 126 -13.63 2.97 -3.67
CA ALA A 126 -13.04 2.54 -4.93
C ALA A 126 -11.51 2.40 -4.81
N ALA A 127 -10.83 3.31 -4.12
CA ALA A 127 -9.37 3.27 -3.96
C ALA A 127 -8.88 2.10 -3.10
N VAL A 128 -9.74 1.60 -2.21
CA VAL A 128 -9.38 0.58 -1.23
C VAL A 128 -9.89 -0.79 -1.64
N VAL A 129 -11.15 -0.89 -2.05
CA VAL A 129 -11.85 -2.15 -2.26
C VAL A 129 -11.41 -2.81 -3.56
N SER A 130 -11.00 -2.04 -4.58
CA SER A 130 -10.65 -2.60 -5.90
C SER A 130 -9.52 -3.64 -5.84
N PRO A 131 -8.36 -3.39 -5.19
CA PRO A 131 -7.30 -4.39 -5.04
C PRO A 131 -7.77 -5.66 -4.30
N TRP A 132 -8.62 -5.50 -3.28
CA TRP A 132 -9.16 -6.63 -2.52
C TRP A 132 -10.17 -7.46 -3.31
N ILE A 133 -10.97 -6.84 -4.18
CA ILE A 133 -11.83 -7.59 -5.11
C ILE A 133 -10.98 -8.36 -6.11
N ILE A 134 -9.92 -7.77 -6.67
CA ILE A 134 -9.00 -8.48 -7.58
C ILE A 134 -8.37 -9.69 -6.86
N LEU A 135 -7.95 -9.53 -5.60
CA LEU A 135 -7.47 -10.63 -4.78
C LEU A 135 -8.54 -11.69 -4.53
N ALA A 136 -9.78 -11.29 -4.25
CA ALA A 136 -10.89 -12.21 -4.04
C ALA A 136 -11.23 -13.00 -5.31
N VAL A 137 -11.19 -12.36 -6.48
CA VAL A 137 -11.34 -13.02 -7.79
C VAL A 137 -10.21 -14.03 -8.00
N PHE A 138 -8.96 -13.66 -7.70
CA PHE A 138 -7.84 -14.59 -7.78
C PHE A 138 -8.02 -15.81 -6.85
N ALA A 139 -8.38 -15.58 -5.58
CA ALA A 139 -8.64 -16.65 -4.62
C ALA A 139 -9.79 -17.57 -5.09
N PHE A 140 -10.86 -17.00 -5.64
CA PHE A 140 -11.96 -17.74 -6.23
C PHE A 140 -11.51 -18.65 -7.39
N LEU A 141 -10.64 -18.15 -8.28
CA LEU A 141 -10.08 -18.96 -9.38
C LEU A 141 -9.26 -20.15 -8.87
N ILE A 142 -8.50 -19.96 -7.78
CA ILE A 142 -7.76 -21.07 -7.13
C ILE A 142 -8.73 -22.11 -6.58
N VAL A 143 -9.80 -21.69 -5.90
CA VAL A 143 -10.83 -22.60 -5.38
C VAL A 143 -11.48 -23.40 -6.52
N VAL A 144 -11.83 -22.74 -7.64
CA VAL A 144 -12.37 -23.42 -8.83
C VAL A 144 -11.35 -24.44 -9.37
N GLY A 145 -10.08 -24.08 -9.44
CA GLY A 145 -9.01 -24.99 -9.86
C GLY A 145 -8.89 -26.23 -8.96
N ILE A 146 -9.00 -26.06 -7.64
CA ILE A 146 -9.00 -27.17 -6.67
C ILE A 146 -10.20 -28.09 -6.91
N ILE A 147 -11.41 -27.53 -7.15
CA ILE A 147 -12.61 -28.32 -7.45
C ILE A 147 -12.45 -29.12 -8.74
N ILE A 148 -11.93 -28.50 -9.80
CA ILE A 148 -11.66 -29.19 -11.08
C ILE A 148 -10.63 -30.31 -10.87
N GLY A 149 -9.57 -30.07 -10.09
CA GLY A 149 -8.58 -31.10 -9.75
C GLY A 149 -9.17 -32.28 -8.96
N LEU A 150 -10.10 -32.01 -8.04
CA LEU A 150 -10.83 -33.03 -7.30
C LEU A 150 -11.73 -33.87 -8.23
N LEU A 151 -12.42 -33.23 -9.18
CA LEU A 151 -13.23 -33.94 -10.19
C LEU A 151 -12.36 -34.80 -11.12
N GLY A 152 -11.15 -34.35 -11.44
CA GLY A 152 -10.17 -35.12 -12.22
C GLY A 152 -9.70 -36.41 -11.54
N ARG A 153 -9.85 -36.53 -10.22
CA ARG A 153 -9.46 -37.74 -9.45
C ARG A 153 -10.43 -38.92 -9.62
N ILE A 154 -11.60 -38.71 -10.23
CA ILE A 154 -12.59 -39.78 -10.44
C ILE A 154 -12.06 -40.75 -11.51
N PRO A 155 -11.91 -42.06 -11.21
CA PRO A 155 -11.34 -43.02 -12.16
C PRO A 155 -12.18 -43.11 -13.44
N TYR A 156 -11.49 -43.24 -14.59
CA TYR A 156 -12.02 -43.27 -15.95
C TYR A 156 -12.75 -42.01 -16.42
N VAL A 157 -13.74 -41.52 -15.68
CA VAL A 157 -14.57 -40.36 -16.07
C VAL A 157 -13.84 -39.04 -15.85
N GLY A 158 -13.09 -38.91 -14.76
CA GLY A 158 -12.35 -37.69 -14.41
C GLY A 158 -11.17 -37.44 -15.35
N GLU A 159 -10.40 -38.47 -15.70
CA GLU A 159 -9.25 -38.36 -16.61
C GLU A 159 -9.68 -37.97 -18.03
N LEU A 160 -10.72 -38.62 -18.56
CA LEU A 160 -11.26 -38.29 -19.89
C LEU A 160 -11.91 -36.89 -19.90
N GLY A 161 -12.68 -36.55 -18.87
CA GLY A 161 -13.31 -35.23 -18.74
C GLY A 161 -12.29 -34.11 -18.61
N PHE A 162 -11.23 -34.31 -17.83
CA PHE A 162 -10.14 -33.35 -17.68
C PHE A 162 -9.34 -33.20 -18.98
N SER A 163 -9.02 -34.30 -19.67
CA SER A 163 -8.30 -34.27 -20.93
C SER A 163 -9.08 -33.54 -22.03
N LEU A 164 -10.40 -33.74 -22.10
CA LEU A 164 -11.26 -33.03 -23.06
C LEU A 164 -11.46 -31.55 -22.67
N GLY A 165 -11.56 -31.26 -21.37
CA GLY A 165 -11.69 -29.91 -20.82
C GLY A 165 -10.38 -29.11 -20.76
N LEU A 166 -9.24 -29.71 -21.11
CA LEU A 166 -7.92 -29.11 -20.94
C LEU A 166 -7.79 -27.70 -21.55
N PRO A 167 -8.30 -27.40 -22.77
CA PRO A 167 -8.24 -26.04 -23.31
C PRO A 167 -8.96 -25.00 -22.44
N VAL A 168 -10.08 -25.38 -21.82
CA VAL A 168 -10.84 -24.50 -20.92
C VAL A 168 -10.10 -24.29 -19.60
N VAL A 169 -9.56 -25.37 -19.02
CA VAL A 169 -8.76 -25.32 -17.80
C VAL A 169 -7.49 -24.48 -18.02
N PHE A 170 -6.83 -24.65 -19.16
CA PHE A 170 -5.68 -23.85 -19.55
C PHE A 170 -6.04 -22.37 -19.67
N GLY A 171 -7.15 -22.03 -20.35
CA GLY A 171 -7.64 -20.66 -20.43
C GLY A 171 -7.93 -20.04 -19.04
N GLY A 172 -8.58 -20.80 -18.16
CA GLY A 172 -8.82 -20.40 -16.77
C GLY A 172 -7.52 -20.19 -15.98
N SER A 173 -6.51 -21.05 -16.18
CA SER A 173 -5.20 -20.93 -15.54
C SER A 173 -4.41 -19.70 -16.03
N LEU A 174 -4.45 -19.41 -17.34
CA LEU A 174 -3.86 -18.20 -17.90
C LEU A 174 -4.52 -16.95 -17.31
N PHE A 175 -5.85 -16.96 -17.19
CA PHE A 175 -6.59 -15.86 -16.56
C PHE A 175 -6.23 -15.70 -15.08
N ALA A 176 -6.05 -16.80 -14.34
CA ALA A 176 -5.61 -16.76 -12.94
C ALA A 176 -4.19 -16.18 -12.81
N VAL A 177 -3.24 -16.61 -13.64
CA VAL A 177 -1.87 -16.05 -13.67
C VAL A 177 -1.90 -14.57 -14.00
N PHE A 178 -2.68 -14.17 -15.01
CA PHE A 178 -2.82 -12.76 -15.37
C PHE A 178 -3.44 -11.94 -14.23
N THR A 179 -4.46 -12.46 -13.55
CA THR A 179 -5.08 -11.81 -12.39
C THR A 179 -4.08 -11.63 -11.24
N ALA A 180 -3.19 -12.60 -11.01
CA ALA A 180 -2.12 -12.47 -10.02
C ALA A 180 -1.13 -11.34 -10.36
N VAL A 181 -0.76 -11.21 -11.64
CA VAL A 181 0.07 -10.09 -12.12
C VAL A 181 -0.64 -8.76 -11.93
N VAL A 182 -1.92 -8.67 -12.29
CA VAL A 182 -2.74 -7.47 -12.10
C VAL A 182 -2.84 -7.11 -10.62
N PHE A 183 -3.03 -8.09 -9.74
CA PHE A 183 -3.05 -7.87 -8.30
C PHE A 183 -1.75 -7.22 -7.80
N GLY A 184 -0.59 -7.66 -8.29
CA GLY A 184 0.72 -7.11 -7.94
C GLY A 184 0.84 -5.60 -8.18
N PHE A 185 0.22 -5.09 -9.25
CA PHE A 185 0.20 -3.65 -9.55
C PHE A 185 -1.06 -2.93 -9.02
N SER A 186 -2.11 -3.66 -8.65
CA SER A 186 -3.41 -3.09 -8.29
C SER A 186 -3.36 -2.14 -7.10
N LEU A 187 -2.49 -2.40 -6.12
CA LEU A 187 -2.31 -1.54 -4.95
C LEU A 187 -1.78 -0.15 -5.32
N MET A 188 -1.02 -0.04 -6.42
CA MET A 188 -0.47 1.22 -6.92
C MET A 188 -1.42 1.88 -7.93
N LEU A 189 -2.02 1.07 -8.81
CA LEU A 189 -2.94 1.53 -9.84
C LEU A 189 -4.28 2.00 -9.29
N SER A 190 -4.84 1.34 -8.27
CA SER A 190 -6.17 1.70 -7.74
C SER A 190 -6.26 3.14 -7.22
N PRO A 191 -5.36 3.63 -6.34
CA PRO A 191 -5.38 5.03 -5.94
C PRO A 191 -5.06 5.98 -7.10
N ALA A 192 -4.28 5.54 -8.08
CA ALA A 192 -3.97 6.32 -9.28
C ALA A 192 -5.21 6.56 -10.15
N VAL A 193 -5.91 5.48 -10.53
CA VAL A 193 -7.12 5.53 -11.36
C VAL A 193 -8.20 6.35 -10.66
N VAL A 194 -8.48 6.09 -9.38
CA VAL A 194 -9.50 6.82 -8.63
C VAL A 194 -9.13 8.30 -8.48
N GLY A 195 -7.86 8.61 -8.19
CA GLY A 195 -7.38 9.99 -8.05
C GLY A 195 -7.45 10.81 -9.35
N THR A 196 -7.28 10.17 -10.51
CA THR A 196 -7.30 10.86 -11.81
C THR A 196 -8.68 10.89 -12.47
N ALA A 197 -9.37 9.75 -12.50
CA ALA A 197 -10.59 9.56 -13.27
C ALA A 197 -11.87 9.63 -12.42
N GLU A 198 -11.75 9.59 -11.09
CA GLU A 198 -12.90 9.49 -10.16
C GLU A 198 -13.83 8.30 -10.43
N GLU A 199 -13.27 7.23 -11.01
CA GLU A 199 -13.98 6.01 -11.39
C GLU A 199 -14.50 5.25 -10.16
N ASP A 200 -15.57 4.47 -10.39
CA ASP A 200 -16.11 3.58 -9.39
C ASP A 200 -15.23 2.33 -9.20
N THR A 201 -15.65 1.41 -8.32
CA THR A 201 -14.84 0.21 -8.00
C THR A 201 -14.74 -0.74 -9.20
N LEU A 202 -15.80 -0.88 -10.00
CA LEU A 202 -15.79 -1.80 -11.14
C LEU A 202 -14.94 -1.23 -12.28
N GLU A 203 -15.10 0.05 -12.59
CA GLU A 203 -14.29 0.77 -13.57
C GLU A 203 -12.82 0.75 -13.18
N THR A 204 -12.49 0.98 -11.90
CA THR A 204 -11.11 0.91 -11.39
C THR A 204 -10.48 -0.47 -11.61
N ILE A 205 -11.26 -1.55 -11.43
CA ILE A 205 -10.79 -2.91 -11.71
C ILE A 205 -10.53 -3.08 -13.21
N VAL A 206 -11.50 -2.75 -14.07
CA VAL A 206 -11.37 -2.88 -15.54
C VAL A 206 -10.17 -2.07 -16.06
N GLN A 207 -9.97 -0.87 -15.52
CA GLN A 207 -8.85 -0.01 -15.89
C GLN A 207 -7.51 -0.56 -15.41
N SER A 208 -7.48 -1.22 -14.25
CA SER A 208 -6.28 -1.93 -13.77
C SER A 208 -5.89 -3.07 -14.71
N PHE A 209 -6.86 -3.91 -15.13
CA PHE A 209 -6.63 -4.96 -16.13
C PHE A 209 -6.15 -4.38 -17.47
N SER A 210 -6.83 -3.34 -17.96
CA SER A 210 -6.51 -2.69 -19.24
C SER A 210 -5.14 -2.03 -19.24
N THR A 211 -4.73 -1.41 -18.13
CA THR A 211 -3.42 -0.75 -18.01
C THR A 211 -2.28 -1.77 -18.03
N VAL A 212 -2.43 -2.86 -17.27
CA VAL A 212 -1.44 -3.94 -17.23
C VAL A 212 -1.32 -4.63 -18.58
N TRP A 213 -2.45 -4.85 -19.29
CA TRP A 213 -2.45 -5.50 -20.61
C TRP A 213 -1.85 -4.61 -21.71
N ASN A 214 -2.26 -3.35 -21.80
CA ASN A 214 -1.91 -2.49 -22.93
C ASN A 214 -0.48 -1.94 -22.84
N GLN A 215 0.08 -1.81 -21.64
CA GLN A 215 1.36 -1.12 -21.42
C GLN A 215 2.27 -1.80 -20.38
N PRO A 216 2.46 -3.14 -20.42
CA PRO A 216 3.15 -3.89 -19.36
C PRO A 216 4.59 -3.43 -19.17
N TRP A 217 5.35 -3.27 -20.26
CA TRP A 217 6.75 -2.86 -20.20
C TRP A 217 6.92 -1.44 -19.65
N ARG A 218 6.03 -0.52 -20.06
CA ARG A 218 6.06 0.86 -19.58
C ARG A 218 5.73 0.95 -18.09
N LEU A 219 4.73 0.18 -17.63
CA LEU A 219 4.36 0.09 -16.23
C LEU A 219 5.53 -0.42 -15.38
N VAL A 220 6.14 -1.55 -15.77
CA VAL A 220 7.28 -2.13 -15.04
C VAL A 220 8.45 -1.15 -14.98
N LEU A 221 8.84 -0.55 -16.10
CA LEU A 221 9.95 0.42 -16.12
C LEU A 221 9.68 1.63 -15.23
N TYR A 222 8.46 2.17 -15.26
CA TYR A 222 8.13 3.35 -14.45
C TYR A 222 8.08 3.03 -12.98
N GLU A 223 7.58 1.85 -12.60
CA GLU A 223 7.58 1.40 -11.21
C GLU A 223 8.99 1.14 -10.68
N VAL A 224 9.87 0.54 -11.49
CA VAL A 224 11.28 0.36 -11.12
C VAL A 224 11.98 1.72 -10.91
N LEU A 225 11.79 2.66 -11.84
CA LEU A 225 12.36 4.00 -11.72
C LEU A 225 11.81 4.75 -10.49
N LEU A 226 10.50 4.67 -10.25
CA LEU A 226 9.87 5.23 -9.04
C LEU A 226 10.43 4.59 -7.77
N GLY A 227 10.64 3.27 -7.75
CA GLY A 227 11.27 2.56 -6.65
C GLY A 227 12.66 3.08 -6.31
N ILE A 228 13.49 3.35 -7.32
CA ILE A 228 14.81 3.98 -7.13
C ILE A 228 14.65 5.37 -6.48
N TYR A 229 13.72 6.19 -6.96
CA TYR A 229 13.46 7.51 -6.36
C TYR A 229 12.94 7.44 -4.93
N VAL A 230 12.10 6.46 -4.59
CA VAL A 230 11.61 6.25 -3.22
C VAL A 230 12.78 5.95 -2.28
N VAL A 231 13.69 5.05 -2.68
CA VAL A 231 14.89 4.73 -1.89
C VAL A 231 15.77 5.97 -1.71
N LEU A 232 16.06 6.70 -2.79
CA LEU A 232 16.90 7.91 -2.74
C LEU A 232 16.29 9.00 -1.85
N THR A 233 14.98 9.26 -1.98
CA THR A 233 14.31 10.30 -1.19
C THR A 233 14.14 9.92 0.27
N THR A 234 13.93 8.64 0.56
CA THR A 234 13.86 8.14 1.93
C THR A 234 15.23 8.21 2.60
N ALA A 235 16.30 7.86 1.88
CA ALA A 235 17.68 8.03 2.35
C ALA A 235 18.01 9.52 2.61
N LEU A 236 17.60 10.42 1.70
CA LEU A 236 17.78 11.85 1.88
C LEU A 236 17.02 12.36 3.11
N LEU A 237 15.76 11.98 3.28
CA LEU A 237 14.96 12.32 4.47
C LEU A 237 15.62 11.79 5.74
N GLY A 238 16.11 10.55 5.73
CA GLY A 238 16.87 9.95 6.82
C GLY A 238 18.14 10.73 7.18
N ALA A 239 18.90 11.19 6.18
CA ALA A 239 20.07 12.03 6.42
C ALA A 239 19.69 13.38 7.06
N PHE A 240 18.60 14.01 6.59
CA PHE A 240 18.10 15.25 7.18
C PHE A 240 17.57 15.06 8.61
N THR A 241 16.89 13.96 8.90
CA THR A 241 16.41 13.69 10.27
C THR A 241 17.56 13.42 11.23
N ILE A 242 18.58 12.66 10.80
CA ILE A 242 19.80 12.45 11.58
C ILE A 242 20.48 13.80 11.83
N ALA A 243 20.72 14.60 10.80
CA ALA A 243 21.34 15.93 10.96
C ALA A 243 20.53 16.84 11.90
N ALA A 244 19.19 16.82 11.81
CA ALA A 244 18.32 17.56 12.71
C ALA A 244 18.44 17.07 14.17
N LEU A 245 18.53 15.77 14.40
CA LEU A 245 18.75 15.20 15.74
C LEU A 245 20.12 15.58 16.30
N TRP A 246 21.17 15.59 15.47
CA TRP A 246 22.49 16.10 15.86
C TRP A 246 22.45 17.56 16.26
N LEU A 247 21.72 18.38 15.50
CA LEU A 247 21.54 19.80 15.82
C LEU A 247 20.79 19.98 17.15
N VAL A 248 19.72 19.21 17.39
CA VAL A 248 18.99 19.19 18.66
C VAL A 248 19.92 18.77 19.80
N HIS A 249 20.70 17.69 19.61
CA HIS A 249 21.64 17.23 20.61
C HIS A 249 22.67 18.30 20.96
N TRP A 250 23.19 19.01 19.95
CA TRP A 250 24.17 20.07 20.16
C TRP A 250 23.57 21.28 20.87
N ILE A 251 22.46 21.84 20.36
CA ILE A 251 21.85 23.05 20.92
C ILE A 251 21.25 22.79 22.30
N CYS A 252 20.47 21.73 22.46
CA CYS A 252 19.88 21.39 23.76
C CYS A 252 20.94 20.89 24.74
N GLY A 253 22.00 20.22 24.26
CA GLY A 253 23.13 19.78 25.09
C GLY A 253 23.90 20.95 25.72
N LEU A 254 24.04 22.08 25.01
CA LEU A 254 24.65 23.29 25.56
C LEU A 254 23.91 23.84 26.80
N LEU A 255 22.58 23.66 26.87
CA LEU A 255 21.74 24.15 27.97
C LEU A 255 21.46 23.08 29.03
N MET A 256 21.26 21.83 28.62
CA MET A 256 20.85 20.73 29.50
C MET A 256 22.03 19.95 30.11
N GLY A 257 23.25 20.12 29.59
CA GLY A 257 24.46 19.47 30.11
C GLY A 257 24.30 17.95 30.28
N ASP A 258 24.64 17.44 31.47
CA ASP A 258 24.62 16.00 31.80
C ASP A 258 23.25 15.33 31.66
N SER A 259 22.16 16.10 31.76
CA SER A 259 20.81 15.55 31.60
C SER A 259 20.55 15.09 30.17
N MET A 260 21.13 15.77 29.16
CA MET A 260 21.01 15.36 27.76
C MET A 260 21.85 14.12 27.46
N VAL A 261 23.02 13.99 28.08
CA VAL A 261 23.87 12.80 27.95
C VAL A 261 23.14 11.57 28.50
N LYS A 262 22.47 11.68 29.67
CA LYS A 262 21.67 10.58 30.24
C LYS A 262 20.47 10.16 29.38
N LEU A 263 19.86 11.10 28.63
CA LEU A 263 18.72 10.82 27.76
C LEU A 263 19.13 10.21 26.41
N THR A 264 20.37 10.46 25.97
CA THR A 264 20.88 10.02 24.67
C THR A 264 21.84 8.84 24.75
N SER A 265 22.34 8.52 25.94
CA SER A 265 23.01 7.24 26.23
C SER A 265 21.98 6.11 26.21
N VAL A 266 21.78 5.53 25.04
CA VAL A 266 21.12 4.24 24.84
C VAL A 266 22.18 3.19 24.61
#